data_AF-A0A965VUT8-F1
#
_entry.id   AF-A0A965VUT8-F1
#
_cell.length_a   1.000
_cell.length_b   1.000
_cell.length_c   1.000
_cell.angle_alpha   90.00
_cell.angle_beta   90.00
_cell.angle_gamma   90.00
#
_symmetry.space_group_name_H-M   'P 1'
#
loop_
_entity.id
_entity.type
_entity.pdbx_description
1 polymer ?
#
loop_
_entity_poly.entity_id
_entity_poly.type
_entity_poly.pdbx_seq_one_letter_code
_entity_poly.pdbx_strand_id
1 'polypeptide(L)'
;GASVGNENAGIHINNCPSATISNNTIERTNYTATAPAPLAANQFNLQFGISVGNSCTGAVVSNNLLKLLGTGIYAFGNTPITLKCNNMVNNSTGLWINSLIGNQGTVSAPQDNTWTIPSGYMGVRRNGQSQPQFYTRSFSLPYMPSTSSSQMIPPAAIQPTSAANSAPNTCYISAGNPPAGLVQVINEEGEYSYLSDEELKSLDVDLYKTLKIIPDYIDESTFEGQKMQEFIDSVDLTNAAKIYEYEQKLAQKDTIGAKELMALFDAYSDVEYNYKRVYEIYNRSWLEKEIEFTAEDSLVLNEIAYLSPRVAGNAVYTARVLLGLMIIDTETYAAKSAQSNSGIEYSTIKIYPNPSSEFFHYELPLKEGENGIVSIMDISGKVLQTWAVDFNGNLGSFYVQNYSKGVYVFELTINNDQKIVQKLIVK
;
A
#
# COMPACT_ATOMS: atom_id res chain seq x y z
N GLY A 1 -6.02 -9.78 -30.99
CA GLY A 1 -6.03 -9.57 -29.53
C GLY A 1 -4.67 -9.07 -29.14
N ALA A 2 -4.57 -7.84 -28.64
CA ALA A 2 -3.32 -7.35 -28.07
C ALA A 2 -3.08 -8.08 -26.75
N SER A 3 -1.91 -8.71 -26.58
CA SER A 3 -1.51 -9.28 -25.30
C SER A 3 -1.58 -8.18 -24.24
N VAL A 4 -2.28 -8.44 -23.14
CA VAL A 4 -2.25 -7.59 -21.95
C VAL A 4 -0.81 -7.65 -21.43
N GLY A 5 0.02 -6.69 -21.84
CA GLY A 5 1.35 -6.54 -21.27
C GLY A 5 1.17 -6.19 -19.80
N ASN A 6 1.88 -6.89 -18.91
CA ASN A 6 1.83 -6.61 -17.48
C ASN A 6 2.13 -5.12 -17.25
N GLU A 7 1.15 -4.40 -16.72
CA GLU A 7 1.32 -3.03 -16.24
C GLU A 7 2.26 -3.08 -15.03
N ASN A 8 3.42 -2.42 -15.14
CA ASN A 8 4.35 -2.28 -14.01
C ASN A 8 4.14 -0.91 -13.40
N ALA A 9 3.73 -0.85 -12.14
CA ALA A 9 3.59 0.40 -11.39
C ALA A 9 4.47 0.38 -10.14
N GLY A 10 5.01 1.53 -9.74
CA GLY A 10 5.65 1.68 -8.44
C GLY A 10 4.64 1.53 -7.30
N ILE A 11 3.52 2.26 -7.41
CA ILE A 11 2.34 2.10 -6.55
C ILE A 11 1.14 1.79 -7.44
N HIS A 12 0.45 0.70 -7.17
CA HIS A 12 -0.81 0.34 -7.83
C HIS A 12 -1.92 0.24 -6.79
N ILE A 13 -2.98 1.03 -6.95
CA ILE A 13 -4.20 0.91 -6.16
C ILE A 13 -5.41 0.72 -7.07
N ASN A 14 -6.26 -0.23 -6.69
CA ASN A 14 -7.43 -0.64 -7.45
C ASN A 14 -8.53 -1.08 -6.49
N ASN A 15 -9.73 -0.53 -6.63
CA ASN A 15 -10.87 -0.75 -5.73
C ASN A 15 -10.62 -0.33 -4.26
N CYS A 16 -9.87 0.75 -4.04
CA CYS A 16 -9.56 1.29 -2.72
C CYS A 16 -10.27 2.64 -2.50
N PRO A 17 -11.52 2.67 -2.01
CA PRO A 17 -12.21 3.93 -1.72
C PRO A 17 -11.44 4.72 -0.66
N SER A 18 -11.37 6.04 -0.83
CA SER A 18 -10.69 6.99 0.06
C SER A 18 -9.18 6.75 0.23
N ALA A 19 -8.53 6.05 -0.69
CA ALA A 19 -7.08 5.85 -0.63
C ALA A 19 -6.31 7.17 -0.72
N THR A 20 -5.31 7.35 0.16
CA THR A 20 -4.40 8.50 0.13
C THR A 20 -3.00 8.04 -0.24
N ILE A 21 -2.47 8.54 -1.36
CA ILE A 21 -1.08 8.31 -1.80
C ILE A 21 -0.35 9.63 -1.72
N SER A 22 0.50 9.78 -0.70
CA SER A 22 1.23 11.03 -0.52
C SER A 22 2.65 10.89 -0.04
N ASN A 23 3.46 11.93 -0.34
CA ASN A 23 4.84 12.07 0.11
C ASN A 23 5.78 10.94 -0.37
N ASN A 24 5.47 10.29 -1.49
CA ASN A 24 6.31 9.24 -2.06
C ASN A 24 7.34 9.83 -3.03
N THR A 25 8.54 9.24 -3.06
CA THR A 25 9.47 9.40 -4.19
C THR A 25 9.51 8.11 -4.98
N ILE A 26 9.08 8.16 -6.24
CA ILE A 26 9.10 7.00 -7.14
C ILE A 26 10.02 7.33 -8.31
N GLU A 27 11.09 6.57 -8.43
CA GLU A 27 12.14 6.78 -9.41
C GLU A 27 12.56 5.48 -10.07
N ARG A 28 12.86 5.54 -11.37
CA ARG A 28 13.52 4.43 -12.06
C ARG A 28 15.04 4.53 -11.87
N THR A 29 15.59 3.71 -10.98
CA THR A 29 16.99 3.78 -10.52
C THR A 29 18.03 3.28 -11.52
N ASN A 30 17.65 2.43 -12.48
CA ASN A 30 18.59 1.88 -13.48
C ASN A 30 18.96 2.89 -14.59
N TYR A 31 18.80 4.19 -14.36
CA TYR A 31 18.92 5.21 -15.37
C TYR A 31 20.03 6.22 -15.01
N THR A 32 21.21 6.05 -15.62
CA THR A 32 22.41 6.85 -15.33
C THR A 32 22.61 8.08 -16.21
N ALA A 33 21.71 8.33 -17.18
CA ALA A 33 21.85 9.47 -18.08
C ALA A 33 21.01 10.67 -17.62
N THR A 34 21.59 11.87 -17.77
CA THR A 34 20.98 13.18 -17.52
C THR A 34 19.81 13.51 -18.44
N ALA A 35 19.51 12.66 -19.43
CA ALA A 35 18.34 12.74 -20.28
C ALA A 35 17.80 11.34 -20.56
N PRO A 36 16.46 11.10 -20.47
CA PRO A 36 15.87 9.82 -20.84
C PRO A 36 16.12 9.57 -22.34
N ALA A 37 17.06 8.70 -22.64
CA ALA A 37 17.09 7.89 -23.85
C ALA A 37 15.65 7.35 -24.02
N PRO A 38 15.01 7.65 -25.15
CA PRO A 38 13.63 7.29 -25.36
C PRO A 38 13.52 5.78 -25.15
N LEU A 39 12.69 5.35 -24.19
CA LEU A 39 12.24 3.97 -24.20
C LEU A 39 11.63 3.70 -25.58
N ALA A 40 11.69 2.46 -26.05
CA ALA A 40 10.90 2.08 -27.21
C ALA A 40 9.45 2.53 -26.97
N ALA A 41 8.82 3.15 -27.97
CA ALA A 41 7.55 3.86 -27.82
C ALA A 41 6.43 3.03 -27.16
N ASN A 42 6.54 1.70 -27.21
CA ASN A 42 5.61 0.75 -26.60
C ASN A 42 5.81 0.53 -25.09
N GLN A 43 7.00 0.77 -24.53
CA GLN A 43 7.27 0.54 -23.10
C GLN A 43 6.76 1.67 -22.20
N PHE A 44 6.59 2.89 -22.72
CA PHE A 44 6.07 4.03 -21.95
C PHE A 44 4.66 3.81 -21.40
N ASN A 45 3.87 2.98 -22.09
CA ASN A 45 2.47 2.73 -21.74
C ASN A 45 2.30 1.67 -20.64
N LEU A 46 3.38 1.03 -20.20
CA LEU A 46 3.33 -0.09 -19.25
C LEU A 46 4.20 0.16 -18.01
N GLN A 47 4.77 1.35 -17.85
CA GLN A 47 5.61 1.73 -16.70
C GLN A 47 5.04 2.98 -16.02
N PHE A 48 4.36 2.78 -14.91
CA PHE A 48 3.70 3.82 -14.13
C PHE A 48 4.47 4.12 -12.84
N GLY A 49 4.53 5.38 -12.42
CA GLY A 49 4.91 5.71 -11.06
C GLY A 49 3.78 5.31 -10.12
N ILE A 50 2.64 5.99 -10.27
CA ILE A 50 1.41 5.73 -9.53
C ILE A 50 0.34 5.34 -10.54
N SER A 51 -0.30 4.20 -10.32
CA SER A 51 -1.47 3.72 -11.06
C SER A 51 -2.65 3.64 -10.10
N VAL A 52 -3.68 4.46 -10.32
CA VAL A 52 -4.86 4.57 -9.46
C VAL A 52 -6.12 4.45 -10.30
N GLY A 53 -6.98 3.49 -9.99
CA GLY A 53 -8.23 3.35 -10.73
C GLY A 53 -9.23 2.36 -10.19
N ASN A 54 -10.39 2.26 -10.87
CA ASN A 54 -11.62 1.54 -10.52
C ASN A 54 -12.08 1.65 -9.05
N SER A 55 -13.26 2.20 -8.82
CA SER A 55 -13.93 2.21 -7.50
C SER A 55 -13.15 2.89 -6.36
N CYS A 56 -12.03 3.56 -6.65
CA CYS A 56 -11.24 4.37 -5.70
C CYS A 56 -11.90 5.74 -5.42
N THR A 57 -13.17 5.73 -4.99
CA THR A 57 -13.96 6.96 -4.83
C THR A 57 -13.38 7.80 -3.71
N GLY A 58 -13.06 9.06 -4.01
CA GLY A 58 -12.45 9.96 -3.03
C GLY A 58 -10.94 9.75 -2.85
N ALA A 59 -10.27 8.98 -3.71
CA ALA A 59 -8.83 8.83 -3.62
C ALA A 59 -8.11 10.16 -3.84
N VAL A 60 -7.03 10.37 -3.08
CA VAL A 60 -6.18 11.56 -3.11
C VAL A 60 -4.75 11.15 -3.42
N VAL A 61 -4.20 11.69 -4.50
CA VAL A 61 -2.78 11.52 -4.85
C VAL A 61 -2.11 12.88 -4.72
N SER A 62 -1.23 13.04 -3.73
CA SER A 62 -0.63 14.35 -3.44
C SER A 62 0.79 14.37 -2.95
N ASN A 63 1.53 15.45 -3.23
CA ASN A 63 2.92 15.63 -2.74
C ASN A 63 3.88 14.50 -3.15
N ASN A 64 3.64 13.82 -4.28
CA ASN A 64 4.54 12.77 -4.75
C ASN A 64 5.60 13.33 -5.70
N LEU A 65 6.83 12.83 -5.60
CA LEU A 65 7.94 13.12 -6.50
C LEU A 65 8.17 11.92 -7.43
N LEU A 66 7.87 12.09 -8.71
CA LEU A 66 7.81 11.00 -9.70
C LEU A 66 8.85 11.26 -10.79
N LYS A 67 9.90 10.45 -10.88
CA LYS A 67 11.08 10.73 -11.70
C LYS A 67 11.46 9.63 -12.68
N LEU A 68 11.81 10.01 -13.91
CA LEU A 68 12.41 9.13 -14.92
C LEU A 68 11.53 7.92 -15.30
N LEU A 69 10.21 8.08 -15.25
CA LEU A 69 9.21 7.04 -15.48
C LEU A 69 8.66 7.06 -16.91
N GLY A 70 7.95 5.99 -17.30
CA GLY A 70 7.13 6.01 -18.50
C GLY A 70 5.99 7.00 -18.36
N THR A 71 5.10 6.75 -17.40
CA THR A 71 4.03 7.64 -17.00
C THR A 71 4.17 7.95 -15.51
N GLY A 72 4.14 9.21 -15.09
CA GLY A 72 4.20 9.60 -13.68
C GLY A 72 2.98 9.09 -12.93
N ILE A 73 1.80 9.60 -13.27
CA ILE A 73 0.51 9.19 -12.70
C ILE A 73 -0.39 8.67 -13.81
N TYR A 74 -0.96 7.50 -13.63
CA TYR A 74 -2.02 6.95 -14.46
C TYR A 74 -3.30 6.83 -13.64
N ALA A 75 -4.30 7.64 -13.98
CA ALA A 75 -5.63 7.59 -13.37
C ALA A 75 -6.60 6.90 -14.33
N PHE A 76 -7.22 5.79 -13.92
CA PHE A 76 -8.11 5.00 -14.79
C PHE A 76 -9.46 4.63 -14.13
N GLY A 77 -10.48 4.32 -14.94
CA GLY A 77 -11.80 3.90 -14.45
C GLY A 77 -12.83 5.03 -14.47
N ASN A 78 -13.93 4.88 -13.72
CA ASN A 78 -15.06 5.84 -13.74
C ASN A 78 -15.19 6.63 -12.44
N THR A 79 -14.11 6.76 -11.68
CA THR A 79 -14.18 7.21 -10.29
C THR A 79 -13.39 8.50 -10.08
N PRO A 80 -13.97 9.54 -9.47
CA PRO A 80 -13.28 10.82 -9.29
C PRO A 80 -12.07 10.69 -8.37
N ILE A 81 -10.89 11.05 -8.89
CA ILE A 81 -9.62 11.05 -8.17
C ILE A 81 -9.09 12.48 -8.02
N THR A 82 -8.71 12.86 -6.81
CA THR A 82 -8.11 14.17 -6.51
C THR A 82 -6.60 14.11 -6.69
N LEU A 83 -6.06 14.89 -7.62
CA LEU A 83 -4.62 15.03 -7.85
C LEU A 83 -4.17 16.42 -7.42
N LYS A 84 -3.22 16.55 -6.48
CA LYS A 84 -2.72 17.87 -6.05
C LYS A 84 -1.24 17.83 -5.69
N CYS A 85 -0.47 18.87 -6.00
CA CYS A 85 0.91 19.02 -5.53
C CYS A 85 1.89 17.90 -5.93
N ASN A 86 1.63 17.13 -6.98
CA ASN A 86 2.59 16.12 -7.44
C ASN A 86 3.65 16.75 -8.35
N ASN A 87 4.92 16.38 -8.17
CA ASN A 87 6.05 16.84 -8.99
C ASN A 87 6.55 15.71 -9.90
N MET A 88 6.37 15.88 -11.20
CA MET A 88 6.68 14.89 -12.23
C MET A 88 7.91 15.33 -13.03
N VAL A 89 9.07 14.72 -12.79
CA VAL A 89 10.35 15.14 -13.39
C VAL A 89 10.88 14.10 -14.38
N ASN A 90 11.12 14.51 -15.61
CA ASN A 90 11.68 13.69 -16.68
C ASN A 90 10.92 12.38 -16.95
N ASN A 91 9.59 12.40 -16.77
CA ASN A 91 8.71 11.32 -17.19
C ASN A 91 8.35 11.47 -18.67
N SER A 92 8.06 10.37 -19.36
CA SER A 92 7.65 10.45 -20.77
C SER A 92 6.23 10.99 -20.94
N THR A 93 5.34 10.57 -20.06
CA THR A 93 4.05 11.19 -19.79
C THR A 93 4.03 11.61 -18.33
N GLY A 94 3.73 12.88 -18.03
CA GLY A 94 3.53 13.31 -16.64
C GLY A 94 2.30 12.62 -16.05
N LEU A 95 1.14 12.99 -16.57
CA LEU A 95 -0.17 12.50 -16.13
C LEU A 95 -0.94 11.88 -17.31
N TRP A 96 -1.39 10.64 -17.15
CA TRP A 96 -2.32 9.99 -18.09
C TRP A 96 -3.69 9.83 -17.44
N ILE A 97 -4.67 10.55 -17.97
CA ILE A 97 -6.05 10.57 -17.48
C ILE A 97 -6.93 9.69 -18.38
N ASN A 98 -7.42 8.62 -17.79
CA ASN A 98 -8.46 7.73 -18.26
C ASN A 98 -9.53 7.51 -17.17
N SER A 99 -9.72 8.52 -16.31
CA SER A 99 -10.70 8.55 -15.22
C SER A 99 -11.37 9.91 -15.07
N LEU A 100 -12.38 9.98 -14.21
CA LEU A 100 -12.90 11.24 -13.70
C LEU A 100 -11.85 11.90 -12.79
N ILE A 101 -11.65 13.20 -12.96
CA ILE A 101 -10.87 14.00 -12.00
C ILE A 101 -11.85 14.53 -10.94
N GLY A 102 -11.48 14.33 -9.68
CA GLY A 102 -12.20 14.85 -8.52
C GLY A 102 -12.02 16.35 -8.34
N ASN A 103 -12.38 16.85 -7.16
CA ASN A 103 -12.20 18.25 -6.83
C ASN A 103 -10.71 18.61 -6.86
N GLN A 104 -10.33 19.71 -7.52
CA GLN A 104 -8.95 20.20 -7.61
C GLN A 104 -8.70 21.45 -6.76
N GLY A 105 -9.65 21.76 -5.86
CA GLY A 105 -9.60 22.97 -5.05
C GLY A 105 -10.13 24.20 -5.79
N THR A 106 -9.94 25.38 -5.18
CA THR A 106 -10.32 26.66 -5.78
C THR A 106 -9.27 27.13 -6.79
N VAL A 107 -9.63 28.06 -7.67
CA VAL A 107 -8.70 28.67 -8.66
C VAL A 107 -7.47 29.31 -8.03
N SER A 108 -7.56 29.75 -6.77
CA SER A 108 -6.48 30.38 -6.01
C SER A 108 -5.67 29.41 -5.15
N ALA A 109 -6.13 28.16 -4.97
CA ALA A 109 -5.42 27.19 -4.14
C ALA A 109 -4.04 26.87 -4.76
N PRO A 110 -2.95 26.86 -3.97
CA PRO A 110 -1.62 26.50 -4.49
C PRO A 110 -1.49 24.98 -4.48
N GLN A 111 -2.36 24.29 -5.23
CA GLN A 111 -2.46 22.82 -5.23
C GLN A 111 -2.01 22.18 -6.55
N ASP A 112 -1.30 22.94 -7.39
CA ASP A 112 -0.96 22.52 -8.74
C ASP A 112 0.00 21.33 -8.74
N ASN A 113 -0.26 20.42 -9.67
CA ASN A 113 0.73 19.43 -10.07
C ASN A 113 1.76 20.11 -10.98
N THR A 114 3.04 19.81 -10.81
CA THR A 114 4.12 20.35 -11.63
C THR A 114 4.75 19.26 -12.49
N TRP A 115 5.24 19.65 -13.66
CA TRP A 115 5.96 18.76 -14.56
C TRP A 115 7.20 19.45 -15.12
N THR A 116 8.34 18.79 -15.01
CA THR A 116 9.59 19.17 -15.65
C THR A 116 9.88 18.09 -16.67
N ILE A 117 9.58 18.33 -17.94
CA ILE A 117 9.72 17.32 -19.01
C ILE A 117 10.70 17.79 -20.09
N PRO A 118 11.56 16.89 -20.61
CA PRO A 118 12.41 17.22 -21.75
C PRO A 118 11.56 17.51 -23.00
N SER A 119 12.13 18.21 -23.97
CA SER A 119 11.47 18.48 -25.25
C SER A 119 11.00 17.19 -25.93
N GLY A 120 9.74 17.15 -26.38
CA GLY A 120 9.16 16.00 -27.10
C GLY A 120 8.36 15.01 -26.24
N TYR A 121 8.30 15.22 -24.92
CA TYR A 121 7.49 14.42 -23.99
C TYR A 121 6.16 15.09 -23.67
N MET A 122 5.20 14.34 -23.12
CA MET A 122 3.85 14.84 -22.83
C MET A 122 3.68 15.19 -21.35
N GLY A 123 3.20 16.39 -21.06
CA GLY A 123 2.80 16.74 -19.68
C GLY A 123 1.56 15.97 -19.27
N VAL A 124 0.50 16.05 -20.09
CA VAL A 124 -0.79 15.40 -19.85
C VAL A 124 -1.24 14.64 -21.10
N ARG A 125 -1.63 13.38 -20.92
CA ARG A 125 -2.26 12.52 -21.93
C ARG A 125 -3.71 12.22 -21.53
N ARG A 126 -4.64 12.27 -22.49
CA ARG A 126 -6.06 11.95 -22.28
C ARG A 126 -6.58 11.02 -23.37
N ASN A 127 -7.44 10.07 -23.00
CA ASN A 127 -8.14 9.19 -23.95
C ASN A 127 -9.65 9.53 -24.01
N GLY A 128 -10.06 10.33 -24.99
CA GLY A 128 -11.38 10.32 -25.64
C GLY A 128 -12.68 10.51 -24.82
N GLN A 129 -12.67 10.48 -23.48
CA GLN A 129 -13.87 10.57 -22.66
C GLN A 129 -14.17 12.04 -22.28
N SER A 130 -15.41 12.47 -22.48
CA SER A 130 -15.93 13.79 -22.11
C SER A 130 -16.23 13.87 -20.61
N GLN A 131 -15.21 14.10 -19.79
CA GLN A 131 -15.29 14.10 -18.33
C GLN A 131 -14.31 15.16 -17.75
N PRO A 132 -14.44 15.59 -16.47
CA PRO A 132 -14.38 16.99 -16.02
C PRO A 132 -13.09 17.75 -16.37
N GLN A 133 -13.22 19.07 -16.43
CA GLN A 133 -12.13 20.00 -16.75
C GLN A 133 -10.96 19.82 -15.78
N PHE A 134 -9.88 19.19 -16.26
CA PHE A 134 -8.60 19.16 -15.55
C PHE A 134 -7.84 20.46 -15.83
N TYR A 135 -7.61 21.21 -14.76
CA TYR A 135 -7.05 22.56 -14.76
C TYR A 135 -5.52 22.51 -14.67
N THR A 136 -4.85 23.30 -15.50
CA THR A 136 -3.38 23.42 -15.50
C THR A 136 -2.98 24.90 -15.49
N ARG A 137 -1.98 25.30 -14.70
CA ARG A 137 -1.41 26.65 -14.77
C ARG A 137 -0.30 26.70 -15.82
N SER A 138 -0.33 27.70 -16.69
CA SER A 138 0.80 28.10 -17.53
C SER A 138 1.61 29.16 -16.77
N PHE A 139 2.95 29.06 -16.78
CA PHE A 139 3.85 29.95 -16.03
C PHE A 139 3.81 31.44 -16.44
N SER A 140 3.01 31.82 -17.45
CA SER A 140 2.90 33.21 -17.94
C SER A 140 1.48 33.77 -18.08
N LEU A 141 0.43 33.02 -17.71
CA LEU A 141 -0.96 33.52 -17.79
C LEU A 141 -1.76 33.11 -16.55
N PRO A 142 -2.66 33.98 -16.05
CA PRO A 142 -3.74 33.53 -15.18
C PRO A 142 -4.55 32.46 -15.92
N TYR A 143 -4.87 31.41 -15.19
CA TYR A 143 -5.70 30.27 -15.58
C TYR A 143 -6.65 30.58 -16.77
N MET A 144 -6.32 30.04 -17.96
CA MET A 144 -7.19 30.15 -19.15
C MET A 144 -7.92 28.82 -19.38
N PRO A 145 -9.23 28.73 -19.08
CA PRO A 145 -10.06 27.60 -19.49
C PRO A 145 -10.31 27.73 -20.98
N SER A 146 -9.65 26.91 -21.80
CA SER A 146 -10.19 26.63 -23.13
C SER A 146 -10.45 25.14 -23.28
N THR A 147 -11.68 24.85 -23.64
CA THR A 147 -12.14 23.54 -24.07
C THR A 147 -11.54 23.26 -25.45
N SER A 148 -10.27 22.85 -25.52
CA SER A 148 -9.79 22.24 -26.76
C SER A 148 -10.26 20.79 -26.79
N SER A 149 -11.27 20.54 -27.62
CA SER A 149 -11.60 19.20 -28.05
C SER A 149 -10.34 18.55 -28.62
N SER A 150 -9.94 17.41 -28.06
CA SER A 150 -9.05 16.40 -28.67
C SER A 150 -7.55 16.71 -28.87
N GLN A 151 -6.98 17.79 -28.33
CA GLN A 151 -5.52 17.99 -28.50
C GLN A 151 -4.70 17.37 -27.37
N MET A 152 -3.78 16.47 -27.75
CA MET A 152 -2.49 16.31 -27.07
C MET A 152 -1.93 17.72 -26.91
N ILE A 153 -1.73 18.18 -25.67
CA ILE A 153 -1.06 19.45 -25.42
C ILE A 153 0.43 19.11 -25.33
N PRO A 154 1.23 19.24 -26.41
CA PRO A 154 2.67 19.23 -26.24
C PRO A 154 3.01 20.37 -25.28
N PRO A 155 3.89 20.15 -24.29
CA PRO A 155 4.38 21.25 -23.49
C PRO A 155 4.98 22.27 -24.44
N ALA A 156 4.47 23.51 -24.41
CA ALA A 156 5.23 24.62 -24.96
C ALA A 156 6.61 24.56 -24.29
N ALA A 157 7.67 24.50 -25.10
CA ALA A 157 9.04 24.37 -24.61
C ALA A 157 9.30 25.45 -23.56
N ILE A 158 9.59 25.01 -22.34
CA ILE A 158 9.99 25.87 -21.23
C ILE A 158 11.38 26.43 -21.60
N GLN A 159 11.42 27.65 -22.12
CA GLN A 159 12.61 28.47 -22.02
C GLN A 159 12.56 29.15 -20.65
N PRO A 160 13.65 29.13 -19.85
CA PRO A 160 13.69 29.82 -18.57
C PRO A 160 13.61 31.33 -18.83
N THR A 161 12.42 31.92 -18.79
CA THR A 161 12.29 33.37 -18.77
C THR A 161 12.62 33.85 -17.38
N SER A 162 13.80 34.44 -17.24
CA SER A 162 14.21 35.24 -16.11
C SER A 162 13.27 36.44 -15.95
N ALA A 163 12.23 36.35 -15.11
CA ALA A 163 11.67 37.47 -14.35
C ALA A 163 10.41 37.06 -13.57
N ALA A 164 10.54 36.94 -12.25
CA ALA A 164 9.86 37.76 -11.24
C ALA A 164 9.82 36.96 -9.94
N ASN A 165 10.37 37.54 -8.88
CA ASN A 165 10.45 36.99 -7.53
C ASN A 165 9.08 36.90 -6.84
N SER A 166 8.08 36.27 -7.44
CA SER A 166 7.01 35.66 -6.65
C SER A 166 7.62 34.41 -6.05
N ALA A 167 7.70 34.35 -4.72
CA ALA A 167 8.16 33.18 -3.99
C ALA A 167 7.58 31.90 -4.65
N PRO A 168 8.37 30.81 -4.77
CA PRO A 168 7.82 29.55 -5.28
C PRO A 168 6.53 29.31 -4.52
N ASN A 169 5.41 29.14 -5.23
CA ASN A 169 4.16 28.72 -4.65
C ASN A 169 4.44 27.36 -3.99
N THR A 170 4.89 27.39 -2.74
CA THR A 170 4.98 26.23 -1.88
C THR A 170 3.58 25.70 -1.83
N CYS A 171 3.45 24.44 -2.23
CA CYS A 171 2.17 23.80 -2.41
C CYS A 171 1.55 23.62 -1.03
N TYR A 172 0.87 24.65 -0.54
CA TYR A 172 0.10 24.62 0.70
C TYR A 172 -1.25 24.03 0.34
N ILE A 173 -1.39 22.74 0.59
CA ILE A 173 -2.70 22.11 0.58
C ILE A 173 -3.47 22.76 1.75
N SER A 174 -4.31 23.77 1.51
CA SER A 174 -5.21 24.23 2.57
C SER A 174 -6.02 23.04 3.04
N ALA A 175 -5.93 22.74 4.34
CA ALA A 175 -6.72 21.77 5.06
C ALA A 175 -8.15 21.71 4.49
N GLY A 176 -8.52 20.59 3.85
CA GLY A 176 -9.94 20.27 3.82
C GLY A 176 -10.36 19.96 5.26
N ASN A 177 -11.62 20.22 5.61
CA ASN A 177 -12.17 19.68 6.86
C ASN A 177 -11.78 18.20 6.96
N PRO A 178 -11.33 17.74 8.13
CA PRO A 178 -11.03 16.33 8.30
C PRO A 178 -12.28 15.51 7.92
N PRO A 179 -12.09 14.31 7.32
CA PRO A 179 -13.22 13.42 7.08
C PRO A 179 -14.03 13.26 8.37
N ALA A 180 -15.35 13.46 8.32
CA ALA A 180 -16.22 13.34 9.50
C ALA A 180 -16.05 12.01 10.25
N GLY A 181 -15.59 10.97 9.56
CA GLY A 181 -15.25 9.68 10.15
C GLY A 181 -14.10 9.70 11.16
N LEU A 182 -13.14 10.64 11.08
CA LEU A 182 -12.02 10.69 12.03
C LEU A 182 -12.48 11.03 13.45
N VAL A 183 -13.44 11.95 13.59
CA VAL A 183 -13.99 12.29 14.92
C VAL A 183 -14.84 11.14 15.47
N GLN A 184 -15.57 10.43 14.61
CA GLN A 184 -16.32 9.25 15.01
C GLN A 184 -15.42 8.12 15.51
N VAL A 185 -14.24 7.95 14.88
CA VAL A 185 -13.20 7.03 15.38
C VAL A 185 -12.72 7.46 16.76
N ILE A 186 -12.34 8.73 16.93
CA ILE A 186 -11.83 9.27 18.21
C ILE A 186 -12.83 9.09 19.35
N ASN A 187 -14.11 9.31 19.07
CA ASN A 187 -15.17 9.18 20.06
C ASN A 187 -15.70 7.74 20.21
N GLU A 188 -15.16 6.79 19.45
CA GLU A 188 -15.64 5.40 19.39
C GLU A 188 -17.15 5.31 19.07
N GLU A 189 -17.65 6.22 18.23
CA GLU A 189 -19.07 6.32 17.90
C GLU A 189 -19.48 5.39 16.74
N GLY A 190 -20.77 5.01 16.72
CA GLY A 190 -21.33 4.24 15.61
C GLY A 190 -20.71 2.84 15.50
N GLU A 191 -20.16 2.51 14.33
CA GLU A 191 -19.55 1.19 14.08
C GLU A 191 -18.28 0.95 14.93
N TYR A 192 -17.62 2.02 15.41
CA TYR A 192 -16.41 1.92 16.22
C TYR A 192 -16.68 1.49 17.66
N SER A 193 -17.91 1.68 18.16
CA SER A 193 -18.31 1.26 19.51
C SER A 193 -18.34 -0.27 19.72
N TYR A 194 -18.21 -1.04 18.65
CA TYR A 194 -18.22 -2.51 18.66
C TYR A 194 -16.84 -3.11 18.42
N LEU A 195 -15.79 -2.29 18.28
CA LEU A 195 -14.43 -2.76 18.13
C LEU A 195 -13.92 -3.35 19.45
N SER A 196 -13.13 -4.40 19.34
CA SER A 196 -12.37 -4.92 20.46
C SER A 196 -11.24 -3.96 20.85
N ASP A 197 -10.75 -4.07 22.08
CA ASP A 197 -9.65 -3.25 22.60
C ASP A 197 -8.41 -3.30 21.69
N GLU A 198 -8.10 -4.45 21.07
CA GLU A 198 -6.97 -4.57 20.13
C GLU A 198 -7.24 -3.89 18.79
N GLU A 199 -8.47 -3.93 18.29
CA GLU A 199 -8.83 -3.17 17.08
C GLU A 199 -8.76 -1.66 17.34
N LEU A 200 -9.18 -1.20 18.52
CA LEU A 200 -9.03 0.20 18.93
C LEU A 200 -7.55 0.59 19.05
N LYS A 201 -6.72 -0.23 19.68
CA LYS A 201 -5.26 -0.04 19.74
C LYS A 201 -4.61 0.05 18.36
N SER A 202 -5.00 -0.81 17.43
CA SER A 202 -4.52 -0.76 16.05
C SER A 202 -4.95 0.53 15.37
N LEU A 203 -6.19 0.97 15.60
CA LEU A 203 -6.75 2.18 15.04
C LEU A 203 -6.10 3.44 15.60
N ASP A 204 -5.72 3.45 16.88
CA ASP A 204 -4.99 4.56 17.51
C ASP A 204 -3.67 4.83 16.81
N VAL A 205 -2.92 3.78 16.48
CA VAL A 205 -1.65 3.90 15.74
C VAL A 205 -1.89 4.58 14.39
N ASP A 206 -2.88 4.12 13.63
CA ASP A 206 -3.15 4.62 12.28
C ASP A 206 -3.73 6.04 12.28
N LEU A 207 -4.63 6.33 13.22
CA LEU A 207 -5.22 7.64 13.40
C LEU A 207 -4.17 8.66 13.83
N TYR A 208 -3.34 8.32 14.81
CA TYR A 208 -2.26 9.19 15.28
C TYR A 208 -1.27 9.51 14.16
N LYS A 209 -0.83 8.49 13.39
CA LYS A 209 0.01 8.69 12.20
C LYS A 209 -0.65 9.63 11.20
N THR A 210 -1.93 9.42 10.91
CA THR A 210 -2.69 10.24 9.97
C THR A 210 -2.72 11.70 10.39
N LEU A 211 -3.02 11.98 11.66
CA LEU A 211 -3.10 13.33 12.19
C LEU A 211 -1.73 14.01 12.27
N LYS A 212 -0.65 13.30 12.60
CA LYS A 212 0.72 13.87 12.57
C LYS A 212 1.23 14.12 11.15
N ILE A 213 0.83 13.32 10.17
CA ILE A 213 1.19 13.51 8.75
C ILE A 213 0.40 14.67 8.13
N ILE A 214 -0.83 14.91 8.59
CA ILE A 214 -1.72 15.96 8.09
C ILE A 214 -2.11 16.90 9.25
N PRO A 215 -1.17 17.73 9.77
CA PRO A 215 -1.46 18.65 10.88
C PRO A 215 -2.60 19.62 10.58
N ASP A 216 -2.81 19.88 9.30
CA ASP A 216 -3.91 20.67 8.74
C ASP A 216 -5.31 20.19 9.19
N TYR A 217 -5.48 18.93 9.57
CA TYR A 217 -6.74 18.44 10.15
C TYR A 217 -7.03 18.99 11.55
N ILE A 218 -6.02 19.54 12.21
CA ILE A 218 -6.09 20.04 13.58
C ILE A 218 -6.28 21.55 13.53
N ASP A 219 -7.52 21.98 13.29
CA ASP A 219 -7.91 23.38 13.49
C ASP A 219 -8.47 23.54 14.91
N GLU A 220 -7.61 23.88 15.87
CA GLU A 220 -7.98 24.09 17.28
C GLU A 220 -9.05 25.19 17.48
N SER A 221 -9.37 25.99 16.46
CA SER A 221 -10.50 26.93 16.51
C SER A 221 -11.86 26.26 16.29
N THR A 222 -11.88 25.01 15.83
CA THR A 222 -13.07 24.18 15.62
C THR A 222 -13.22 23.14 16.72
N PHE A 223 -14.45 22.68 16.97
CA PHE A 223 -14.71 21.63 17.95
C PHE A 223 -14.04 20.30 17.58
N GLU A 224 -14.10 19.94 16.29
CA GLU A 224 -13.49 18.74 15.74
C GLU A 224 -11.96 18.78 15.84
N GLY A 225 -11.33 19.92 15.55
CA GLY A 225 -9.88 20.07 15.67
C GLY A 225 -9.40 20.02 17.13
N GLN A 226 -10.16 20.58 18.07
CA GLN A 226 -9.88 20.41 19.51
C GLN A 226 -9.91 18.94 19.93
N LYS A 227 -10.91 18.17 19.46
CA LYS A 227 -10.98 16.72 19.72
C LYS A 227 -9.78 15.96 19.15
N MET A 228 -9.31 16.34 17.96
CA MET A 228 -8.10 15.75 17.36
C MET A 228 -6.85 16.10 18.14
N GLN A 229 -6.73 17.34 18.63
CA GLN A 229 -5.59 17.73 19.47
C GLN A 229 -5.61 16.99 20.81
N GLU A 230 -6.78 16.90 21.48
CA GLU A 230 -6.95 16.10 22.70
C GLU A 230 -6.55 14.64 22.50
N PHE A 231 -6.97 14.04 21.38
CA PHE A 231 -6.56 12.68 21.01
C PHE A 231 -5.04 12.57 20.86
N ILE A 232 -4.41 13.46 20.08
CA ILE A 232 -2.95 13.47 19.90
C ILE A 232 -2.22 13.57 21.24
N ASP A 233 -2.64 14.49 22.10
CA ASP A 233 -2.03 14.69 23.43
C ASP A 233 -2.16 13.43 24.29
N SER A 234 -3.29 12.72 24.19
CA SER A 234 -3.50 11.44 24.89
C SER A 234 -2.61 10.31 24.38
N VAL A 235 -2.32 10.29 23.07
CA VAL A 235 -1.54 9.24 22.41
C VAL A 235 -0.03 9.52 22.45
N ASP A 236 0.40 10.79 22.55
CA ASP A 236 1.80 11.24 22.53
C ASP A 236 2.71 10.53 23.56
N LEU A 237 2.13 10.04 24.66
CA LEU A 237 2.86 9.32 25.73
C LEU A 237 2.73 7.78 25.67
N THR A 238 2.07 7.26 24.64
CA THR A 238 1.79 5.84 24.47
C THR A 238 2.78 5.18 23.50
N ASN A 239 2.65 3.86 23.33
CA ASN A 239 3.43 3.12 22.35
C ASN A 239 3.06 3.43 20.90
N ALA A 240 1.83 3.89 20.62
CA ALA A 240 1.46 4.32 19.27
C ALA A 240 2.31 5.51 18.78
N ALA A 241 2.60 6.47 19.67
CA ALA A 241 3.51 7.56 19.39
C ALA A 241 4.95 7.09 19.15
N LYS A 242 5.44 6.13 19.94
CA LYS A 242 6.77 5.53 19.74
C LYS A 242 6.89 4.78 18.41
N ILE A 243 5.84 4.08 17.98
CA ILE A 243 5.80 3.41 16.65
C ILE A 243 5.95 4.46 15.54
N TYR A 244 5.19 5.55 15.60
CA TYR A 244 5.32 6.64 14.63
C TYR A 244 6.73 7.26 14.66
N GLU A 245 7.26 7.58 15.83
CA GLU A 245 8.59 8.18 15.97
C GLU A 245 9.68 7.25 15.42
N TYR A 246 9.58 5.94 15.66
CA TYR A 246 10.48 4.93 15.09
C TYR A 246 10.48 5.01 13.55
N GLU A 247 9.31 5.02 12.91
CA GLU A 247 9.19 5.14 11.46
C GLU A 247 9.74 6.48 10.93
N GLN A 248 9.52 7.59 11.64
CA GLN A 248 10.09 8.89 11.28
C GLN A 248 11.62 8.88 11.34
N LYS A 249 12.22 8.28 12.38
CA LYS A 249 13.68 8.13 12.48
C LYS A 249 14.24 7.29 11.33
N LEU A 250 13.58 6.18 10.98
CA LEU A 250 13.95 5.41 9.80
C LEU A 250 13.88 6.24 8.50
N ALA A 251 12.79 7.00 8.30
CA ALA A 251 12.63 7.87 7.13
C ALA A 251 13.72 8.95 7.04
N GLN A 252 14.19 9.45 8.19
CA GLN A 252 15.29 10.41 8.30
C GLN A 252 16.68 9.75 8.22
N LYS A 253 16.75 8.41 8.09
CA LYS A 253 17.97 7.60 8.14
C LYS A 253 18.72 7.67 9.47
N ASP A 254 18.04 8.06 10.56
CA ASP A 254 18.54 7.98 11.93
C ASP A 254 18.37 6.55 12.45
N THR A 255 19.21 5.64 11.97
CA THR A 255 19.12 4.21 12.30
C THR A 255 19.52 3.92 13.75
N ILE A 256 20.38 4.75 14.34
CA ILE A 256 20.81 4.63 15.74
C ILE A 256 19.65 5.02 16.65
N GLY A 257 19.06 6.20 16.46
CA GLY A 257 17.95 6.65 17.27
C GLY A 257 16.73 5.73 17.14
N ALA A 258 16.49 5.16 15.95
CA ALA A 258 15.41 4.18 15.76
C ALA A 258 15.62 2.92 16.63
N LYS A 259 16.85 2.39 16.70
CA LYS A 259 17.16 1.23 17.54
C LYS A 259 17.06 1.54 19.03
N GLU A 260 17.58 2.69 19.46
CA GLU A 260 17.48 3.12 20.87
C GLU A 260 16.02 3.27 21.30
N LEU A 261 15.18 3.86 20.45
CA LEU A 261 13.74 3.97 20.71
C LEU A 261 13.06 2.60 20.81
N MET A 262 13.40 1.67 19.92
CA MET A 262 12.84 0.31 19.94
C MET A 262 13.28 -0.48 21.17
N ALA A 263 14.49 -0.24 21.70
CA ALA A 263 14.95 -0.86 22.94
C ALA A 263 14.17 -0.40 24.18
N LEU A 264 13.55 0.78 24.13
CA LEU A 264 12.67 1.35 25.17
C LEU A 264 11.18 1.07 24.95
N PHE A 265 10.85 0.26 23.94
CA PHE A 265 9.49 -0.09 23.58
C PHE A 265 9.05 -1.34 24.37
N ASP A 266 8.25 -1.14 25.40
CA ASP A 266 7.62 -2.24 26.16
C ASP A 266 6.21 -2.46 25.63
N ALA A 267 5.92 -3.62 25.05
CA ALA A 267 4.61 -3.94 24.49
C ALA A 267 3.63 -4.39 25.58
N TYR A 268 2.41 -3.85 25.57
CA TYR A 268 1.34 -4.17 26.52
C TYR A 268 0.07 -4.72 25.83
N SER A 269 0.06 -4.77 24.49
CA SER A 269 -1.03 -5.29 23.68
C SER A 269 -0.47 -6.18 22.56
N ASP A 270 -1.30 -7.02 21.95
CA ASP A 270 -0.90 -7.92 20.86
C ASP A 270 -0.47 -7.13 19.63
N VAL A 271 -1.14 -6.02 19.31
CA VAL A 271 -0.73 -5.09 18.25
C VAL A 271 0.68 -4.55 18.51
N GLU A 272 0.92 -4.04 19.71
CA GLU A 272 2.22 -3.50 20.10
C GLU A 272 3.32 -4.57 20.07
N TYR A 273 2.99 -5.79 20.50
CA TYR A 273 3.89 -6.94 20.45
C TYR A 273 4.28 -7.26 19.00
N ASN A 274 3.31 -7.29 18.09
CA ASN A 274 3.55 -7.54 16.67
C ASN A 274 4.48 -6.49 16.06
N TYR A 275 4.24 -5.20 16.33
CA TYR A 275 5.12 -4.12 15.90
C TYR A 275 6.54 -4.28 16.44
N LYS A 276 6.69 -4.54 17.75
CA LYS A 276 7.99 -4.72 18.39
C LYS A 276 8.77 -5.85 17.72
N ARG A 277 8.16 -7.04 17.56
CA ARG A 277 8.81 -8.22 16.99
C ARG A 277 9.24 -7.98 15.55
N VAL A 278 8.36 -7.41 14.71
CA VAL A 278 8.68 -7.14 13.30
C VAL A 278 9.80 -6.12 13.17
N TYR A 279 9.78 -5.04 13.96
CA TYR A 279 10.83 -4.02 13.92
C TYR A 279 12.16 -4.47 14.51
N GLU A 280 12.15 -5.29 15.57
CA GLU A 280 13.36 -5.94 16.07
C GLU A 280 14.03 -6.79 14.98
N ILE A 281 13.24 -7.59 14.23
CA ILE A 281 13.74 -8.40 13.11
C ILE A 281 14.24 -7.49 11.97
N TYR A 282 13.50 -6.44 11.62
CA TYR A 282 13.93 -5.46 10.61
C TYR A 282 15.27 -4.81 10.97
N ASN A 283 15.44 -4.38 12.23
CA ASN A 283 16.62 -3.68 12.73
C ASN A 283 17.91 -4.49 12.64
N ARG A 284 17.82 -5.82 12.71
CA ARG A 284 18.96 -6.74 12.66
C ARG A 284 19.10 -7.48 11.32
N SER A 285 18.22 -7.19 10.36
CA SER A 285 18.27 -7.75 9.02
C SER A 285 18.44 -6.65 7.98
N TRP A 286 17.34 -6.18 7.40
CA TRP A 286 17.30 -5.22 6.30
C TRP A 286 18.04 -3.92 6.63
N LEU A 287 17.92 -3.44 7.88
CA LEU A 287 18.60 -2.22 8.30
C LEU A 287 20.13 -2.35 8.33
N GLU A 288 20.64 -3.54 8.68
CA GLU A 288 22.07 -3.88 8.69
C GLU A 288 22.56 -4.44 7.35
N LYS A 289 21.68 -4.52 6.34
CA LYS A 289 21.92 -5.16 5.03
C LYS A 289 22.21 -6.66 5.11
N GLU A 290 21.82 -7.30 6.21
CA GLU A 290 21.82 -8.75 6.36
C GLU A 290 20.43 -9.27 5.92
N ILE A 291 20.35 -9.95 4.79
CA ILE A 291 19.04 -10.35 4.21
C ILE A 291 18.60 -11.75 4.69
N GLU A 292 19.44 -12.46 5.46
CA GLU A 292 19.13 -13.80 5.93
C GLU A 292 18.41 -13.78 7.29
N PHE A 293 17.15 -14.21 7.29
CA PHE A 293 16.39 -14.42 8.52
C PHE A 293 16.79 -15.76 9.17
N THR A 294 16.83 -15.79 10.50
CA THR A 294 16.94 -17.07 11.20
C THR A 294 15.65 -17.87 11.04
N ALA A 295 15.68 -19.16 11.37
CA ALA A 295 14.48 -20.00 11.37
C ALA A 295 13.40 -19.47 12.33
N GLU A 296 13.82 -18.94 13.48
CA GLU A 296 12.93 -18.34 14.48
C GLU A 296 12.28 -17.05 13.95
N ASP A 297 13.05 -16.18 13.29
CA ASP A 297 12.51 -14.94 12.71
C ASP A 297 11.51 -15.23 11.60
N SER A 298 11.84 -16.20 10.75
CA SER A 298 10.95 -16.61 9.67
C SER A 298 9.64 -17.12 10.23
N LEU A 299 9.67 -17.86 11.34
CA LEU A 299 8.46 -18.34 12.02
C LEU A 299 7.63 -17.16 12.57
N VAL A 300 8.25 -16.25 13.32
CA VAL A 300 7.57 -15.07 13.88
C VAL A 300 6.99 -14.17 12.79
N LEU A 301 7.75 -13.88 11.73
CA LEU A 301 7.26 -13.08 10.61
C LEU A 301 6.11 -13.78 9.89
N ASN A 302 6.15 -15.11 9.73
CA ASN A 302 5.05 -15.82 9.07
C ASN A 302 3.79 -15.77 9.94
N GLU A 303 3.90 -16.03 11.24
CA GLU A 303 2.77 -15.94 12.17
C GLU A 303 2.08 -14.58 12.06
N ILE A 304 2.85 -13.49 12.11
CA ILE A 304 2.32 -12.12 12.00
C ILE A 304 1.77 -11.82 10.59
N ALA A 305 2.44 -12.28 9.53
CA ALA A 305 2.03 -12.00 8.15
C ALA A 305 0.64 -12.57 7.80
N TYR A 306 0.21 -13.64 8.47
CA TYR A 306 -1.10 -14.27 8.26
C TYR A 306 -2.20 -13.78 9.22
N LEU A 307 -1.91 -12.86 10.15
CA LEU A 307 -2.93 -12.20 10.96
C LEU A 307 -3.75 -11.22 10.12
N SER A 308 -4.94 -10.87 10.62
CA SER A 308 -5.74 -9.79 10.05
C SER A 308 -5.08 -8.44 10.38
N PRO A 309 -4.77 -7.59 9.38
CA PRO A 309 -4.24 -6.25 9.63
C PRO A 309 -5.17 -5.36 10.45
N ARG A 310 -6.47 -5.68 10.47
CA ARG A 310 -7.48 -4.96 11.25
C ARG A 310 -7.25 -5.12 12.76
N VAL A 311 -6.82 -6.30 13.20
CA VAL A 311 -6.60 -6.62 14.62
C VAL A 311 -5.13 -6.52 14.98
N ALA A 312 -4.21 -6.89 14.07
CA ALA A 312 -2.78 -6.94 14.35
C ALA A 312 -1.99 -5.71 13.85
N GLY A 313 -2.67 -4.74 13.22
CA GLY A 313 -2.09 -3.50 12.72
C GLY A 313 -1.15 -3.65 11.52
N ASN A 314 -0.46 -2.56 11.16
CA ASN A 314 0.40 -2.53 9.98
C ASN A 314 1.70 -3.34 10.12
N ALA A 315 1.97 -3.89 11.31
CA ALA A 315 3.03 -4.89 11.49
C ALA A 315 2.84 -6.09 10.55
N VAL A 316 1.59 -6.48 10.27
CA VAL A 316 1.23 -7.52 9.30
C VAL A 316 1.81 -7.22 7.92
N TYR A 317 1.57 -6.01 7.38
CA TYR A 317 2.08 -5.63 6.07
C TYR A 317 3.60 -5.58 6.04
N THR A 318 4.22 -5.11 7.13
CA THR A 318 5.69 -5.07 7.24
C THR A 318 6.28 -6.47 7.23
N ALA A 319 5.68 -7.42 7.96
CA ALA A 319 6.09 -8.83 7.94
C ALA A 319 5.95 -9.46 6.55
N ARG A 320 4.84 -9.18 5.84
CA ARG A 320 4.63 -9.62 4.45
C ARG A 320 5.71 -9.09 3.52
N VAL A 321 6.06 -7.81 3.62
CA VAL A 321 7.14 -7.19 2.82
C VAL A 321 8.48 -7.86 3.11
N LEU A 322 8.83 -8.05 4.38
CA LEU A 322 10.07 -8.70 4.79
C LEU A 322 10.19 -10.11 4.21
N LEU A 323 9.10 -10.88 4.21
CA LEU A 323 9.06 -12.24 3.67
C LEU A 323 8.88 -12.31 2.14
N GLY A 324 8.62 -11.18 1.48
CA GLY A 324 8.26 -11.15 0.05
C GLY A 324 6.94 -11.85 -0.26
N LEU A 325 5.98 -11.82 0.66
CA LEU A 325 4.65 -12.41 0.51
C LEU A 325 3.64 -11.40 -0.05
N MET A 326 2.75 -11.89 -0.91
CA MET A 326 1.59 -11.14 -1.40
C MET A 326 0.33 -11.87 -0.94
N ILE A 327 -0.22 -11.45 0.19
CA ILE A 327 -1.47 -11.97 0.76
C ILE A 327 -2.58 -10.96 0.48
N ILE A 328 -3.71 -11.45 -0.03
CA ILE A 328 -4.90 -10.63 -0.30
C ILE A 328 -5.86 -10.80 0.88
N ASP A 329 -6.03 -9.75 1.69
CA ASP A 329 -7.01 -9.75 2.76
C ASP A 329 -8.42 -9.71 2.15
N THR A 330 -9.21 -10.76 2.38
CA THR A 330 -10.58 -10.86 1.86
C THR A 330 -11.61 -10.26 2.82
N GLU A 331 -11.23 -9.98 4.07
CA GLU A 331 -12.09 -9.44 5.13
C GLU A 331 -12.72 -8.09 4.76
N THR A 332 -12.05 -7.28 3.93
CA THR A 332 -12.54 -5.96 3.50
C THR A 332 -13.81 -6.04 2.64
N TYR A 333 -14.13 -7.21 2.07
CA TYR A 333 -15.36 -7.42 1.30
C TYR A 333 -16.56 -7.85 2.16
N ALA A 334 -16.32 -8.49 3.31
CA ALA A 334 -17.37 -8.95 4.21
C ALA A 334 -17.88 -7.83 5.14
N ALA A 335 -17.02 -6.91 5.56
CA ALA A 335 -17.38 -5.87 6.54
C ALA A 335 -18.45 -4.88 6.05
N LYS A 336 -18.60 -4.65 4.74
CA LYS A 336 -19.70 -3.81 4.20
C LYS A 336 -20.99 -4.58 3.88
N SER A 337 -20.99 -5.90 4.02
CA SER A 337 -22.15 -6.75 3.68
C SER A 337 -22.64 -7.67 4.80
N ALA A 338 -21.95 -7.75 5.94
CA ALA A 338 -22.31 -8.66 7.03
C ALA A 338 -22.70 -7.90 8.31
N GLN A 339 -23.90 -7.31 8.30
CA GLN A 339 -24.70 -7.30 9.53
C GLN A 339 -25.06 -8.76 9.80
N SER A 340 -24.52 -9.30 10.90
CA SER A 340 -24.82 -10.63 11.46
C SER A 340 -24.35 -11.82 10.62
N ASN A 341 -23.14 -12.33 10.87
CA ASN A 341 -22.91 -13.77 11.06
C ASN A 341 -21.60 -14.01 11.80
N SER A 342 -21.67 -14.94 12.74
CA SER A 342 -20.68 -15.32 13.74
C SER A 342 -19.26 -15.52 13.20
N GLY A 343 -18.27 -15.16 14.03
CA GLY A 343 -16.84 -15.24 13.74
C GLY A 343 -16.43 -16.53 13.03
N ILE A 344 -15.87 -16.36 11.83
CA ILE A 344 -15.16 -17.42 11.13
C ILE A 344 -13.72 -17.33 11.63
N GLU A 345 -13.36 -18.20 12.57
CA GLU A 345 -11.94 -18.50 12.82
C GLU A 345 -11.34 -19.04 11.52
N TYR A 346 -10.34 -18.34 10.98
CA TYR A 346 -9.56 -18.84 9.87
C TYR A 346 -8.70 -19.99 10.35
N SER A 347 -9.13 -21.20 10.02
CA SER A 347 -8.44 -22.41 10.40
C SER A 347 -7.22 -22.61 9.47
N THR A 348 -6.01 -22.65 10.05
CA THR A 348 -4.72 -22.67 9.31
C THR A 348 -4.19 -24.10 9.13
N ILE A 349 -3.37 -24.32 8.09
CA ILE A 349 -2.65 -25.60 7.89
C ILE A 349 -1.37 -25.55 8.72
N LYS A 350 -1.13 -26.53 9.59
CA LYS A 350 0.16 -26.68 10.27
C LYS A 350 1.00 -27.70 9.54
N ILE A 351 2.27 -27.39 9.27
CA ILE A 351 3.21 -28.30 8.60
C ILE A 351 4.56 -28.29 9.33
N TYR A 352 5.07 -29.46 9.69
CA TYR A 352 6.34 -29.60 10.40
C TYR A 352 7.05 -30.94 10.13
N PRO A 353 8.40 -31.00 10.18
CA PRO A 353 9.30 -29.85 10.23
C PRO A 353 9.31 -29.12 8.88
N ASN A 354 9.52 -27.80 8.89
CA ASN A 354 9.72 -27.01 7.68
C ASN A 354 10.83 -25.99 7.93
N PRO A 355 12.02 -26.12 7.31
CA PRO A 355 12.38 -27.03 6.20
C PRO A 355 12.53 -28.52 6.57
N SER A 356 12.44 -29.41 5.57
CA SER A 356 12.69 -30.87 5.70
C SER A 356 13.41 -31.46 4.49
N SER A 357 14.13 -32.58 4.66
CA SER A 357 14.78 -33.35 3.59
C SER A 357 14.14 -34.71 3.31
N GLU A 358 13.25 -35.19 4.18
CA GLU A 358 12.71 -36.56 4.10
C GLU A 358 11.19 -36.59 4.04
N PHE A 359 10.53 -36.04 5.05
CA PHE A 359 9.08 -36.03 5.16
C PHE A 359 8.57 -34.74 5.84
N PHE A 360 7.31 -34.43 5.60
CA PHE A 360 6.55 -33.42 6.33
C PHE A 360 5.36 -34.08 6.99
N HIS A 361 5.02 -33.64 8.21
CA HIS A 361 3.73 -33.88 8.84
C HIS A 361 2.82 -32.69 8.61
N TYR A 362 1.51 -32.95 8.50
CA TYR A 362 0.51 -31.91 8.38
C TYR A 362 -0.66 -32.13 9.35
N GLU A 363 -1.26 -31.02 9.76
CA GLU A 363 -2.56 -30.94 10.44
C GLU A 363 -3.45 -30.00 9.64
N LEU A 364 -4.55 -30.54 9.11
CA LEU A 364 -5.47 -29.85 8.23
C LEU A 364 -6.66 -29.32 9.03
N PRO A 365 -7.13 -28.11 8.69
CA PRO A 365 -8.25 -27.46 9.36
C PRO A 365 -9.64 -27.99 8.93
N LEU A 366 -9.77 -29.30 8.63
CA LEU A 366 -11.03 -29.90 8.21
C LEU A 366 -11.97 -30.10 9.39
N LYS A 367 -13.26 -29.78 9.20
CA LYS A 367 -14.36 -30.08 10.13
C LYS A 367 -15.05 -31.39 9.76
N GLU A 368 -15.81 -31.95 10.71
CA GLU A 368 -16.58 -33.17 10.46
C GLU A 368 -17.53 -32.99 9.26
N GLY A 369 -17.46 -33.91 8.30
CA GLY A 369 -18.23 -33.85 7.05
C GLY A 369 -17.57 -33.08 5.91
N GLU A 370 -16.46 -32.37 6.14
CA GLU A 370 -15.69 -31.71 5.08
C GLU A 370 -14.76 -32.69 4.36
N ASN A 371 -14.61 -32.48 3.06
CA ASN A 371 -13.62 -33.19 2.24
C ASN A 371 -12.67 -32.17 1.63
N GLY A 372 -11.39 -32.53 1.53
CA GLY A 372 -10.35 -31.70 0.96
C GLY A 372 -9.57 -32.40 -0.14
N ILE A 373 -8.94 -31.61 -1.00
CA ILE A 373 -7.91 -32.05 -1.93
C ILE A 373 -6.63 -31.32 -1.56
N VAL A 374 -5.62 -32.09 -1.15
CA VAL A 374 -4.26 -31.57 -0.97
C VAL A 374 -3.51 -31.66 -2.29
N SER A 375 -2.77 -30.62 -2.63
CA SER A 375 -1.89 -30.57 -3.80
C SER A 375 -0.54 -29.98 -3.42
N ILE A 376 0.55 -30.61 -3.88
CA ILE A 376 1.90 -30.05 -3.78
C ILE A 376 2.33 -29.57 -5.16
N MET A 377 2.75 -28.31 -5.25
CA MET A 377 3.14 -27.66 -6.49
C MET A 377 4.55 -27.07 -6.38
N ASP A 378 5.28 -27.05 -7.50
CA ASP A 378 6.49 -26.22 -7.58
C ASP A 378 6.14 -24.72 -7.76
N ILE A 379 7.15 -23.85 -7.74
CA ILE A 379 6.98 -22.40 -7.92
C ILE A 379 6.44 -21.98 -9.30
N SER A 380 6.41 -22.90 -10.28
CA SER A 380 5.80 -22.66 -11.60
C SER A 380 4.31 -23.00 -11.63
N GLY A 381 3.77 -23.53 -10.53
CA GLY A 381 2.39 -24.01 -10.43
C GLY A 381 2.20 -25.43 -10.97
N LYS A 382 3.27 -26.16 -11.29
CA LYS A 382 3.16 -27.55 -11.72
C LYS A 382 2.87 -28.43 -10.52
N VAL A 383 1.73 -29.13 -10.56
CA VAL A 383 1.35 -30.12 -9.54
C VAL A 383 2.26 -31.33 -9.62
N LEU A 384 2.89 -31.67 -8.50
CA LEU A 384 3.78 -32.82 -8.34
C LEU A 384 3.06 -34.00 -7.68
N GLN A 385 2.15 -33.70 -6.76
CA GLN A 385 1.39 -34.71 -6.03
C GLN A 385 0.03 -34.14 -5.64
N THR A 386 -0.99 -34.98 -5.64
CA THR A 386 -2.32 -34.64 -5.12
C THR A 386 -2.94 -35.85 -4.42
N TRP A 387 -3.71 -35.62 -3.37
CA TRP A 387 -4.51 -36.65 -2.71
C TRP A 387 -5.76 -36.04 -2.08
N ALA A 388 -6.82 -36.86 -2.00
CA ALA A 388 -8.01 -36.52 -1.26
C ALA A 388 -7.82 -36.78 0.24
N VAL A 389 -8.44 -35.96 1.07
CA VAL A 389 -8.44 -36.02 2.53
C VAL A 389 -9.87 -35.79 3.03
N ASP A 390 -10.23 -36.42 4.14
CA ASP A 390 -11.46 -36.14 4.88
C ASP A 390 -11.10 -35.73 6.31
N PHE A 391 -12.10 -35.48 7.16
CA PHE A 391 -11.89 -35.17 8.57
C PHE A 391 -10.99 -36.19 9.30
N ASN A 392 -11.10 -37.49 8.96
CA ASN A 392 -10.28 -38.54 9.59
C ASN A 392 -8.83 -38.55 9.08
N GLY A 393 -8.60 -38.01 7.88
CA GLY A 393 -7.29 -37.81 7.26
C GLY A 393 -6.70 -36.41 7.49
N ASN A 394 -7.22 -35.64 8.47
CA ASN A 394 -6.72 -34.29 8.74
C ASN A 394 -5.30 -34.29 9.33
N LEU A 395 -4.83 -35.40 9.90
CA LEU A 395 -3.46 -35.60 10.35
C LEU A 395 -2.76 -36.60 9.43
N GLY A 396 -1.60 -36.23 8.90
CA GLY A 396 -0.87 -37.14 8.01
C GLY A 396 0.57 -36.74 7.77
N SER A 397 1.22 -37.47 6.86
CA SER A 397 2.56 -37.17 6.39
C SER A 397 2.73 -37.48 4.91
N PHE A 398 3.73 -36.84 4.29
CA PHE A 398 4.16 -37.15 2.93
C PHE A 398 5.68 -37.06 2.81
N TYR A 399 6.23 -37.88 1.92
CA TYR A 399 7.67 -37.97 1.66
C TYR A 399 8.09 -37.06 0.51
N VAL A 400 9.27 -36.43 0.64
CA VAL A 400 9.82 -35.48 -0.34
C VAL A 400 11.16 -35.93 -0.92
N GLN A 401 11.54 -37.19 -0.76
CA GLN A 401 12.82 -37.72 -1.27
C GLN A 401 13.00 -37.56 -2.79
N ASN A 402 11.91 -37.53 -3.54
CA ASN A 402 11.93 -37.37 -5.00
C ASN A 402 11.81 -35.90 -5.45
N TYR A 403 11.76 -34.97 -4.52
CA TYR A 403 11.60 -33.54 -4.80
C TYR A 403 13.00 -32.93 -4.91
N SER A 404 13.19 -32.04 -5.88
CA SER A 404 14.43 -31.27 -5.94
C SER A 404 14.51 -30.32 -4.74
N LYS A 405 15.73 -29.97 -4.32
CA LYS A 405 15.94 -28.95 -3.29
C LYS A 405 15.32 -27.63 -3.75
N GLY A 406 14.51 -26.99 -2.92
CA GLY A 406 13.80 -25.77 -3.31
C GLY A 406 12.53 -25.47 -2.52
N VAL A 407 11.76 -24.51 -3.04
CA VAL A 407 10.50 -24.05 -2.46
C VAL A 407 9.32 -24.67 -3.20
N TYR A 408 8.32 -25.10 -2.45
CA TYR A 408 7.07 -25.67 -2.96
C TYR A 408 5.85 -25.03 -2.28
N VAL A 409 4.69 -25.23 -2.88
CA VAL A 409 3.39 -24.79 -2.34
C VAL A 409 2.58 -26.04 -1.96
N PHE A 410 2.16 -26.09 -0.70
CA PHE A 410 1.14 -27.02 -0.20
C PHE A 410 -0.21 -26.30 -0.27
N GLU A 411 -1.14 -26.77 -1.08
CA GLU A 411 -2.49 -26.22 -1.22
C GLU A 411 -3.52 -27.23 -0.71
N LEU A 412 -4.44 -26.80 0.13
CA LEU A 412 -5.66 -27.53 0.51
C LEU A 412 -6.86 -26.83 -0.11
N THR A 413 -7.66 -27.58 -0.88
CA THR A 413 -8.97 -27.13 -1.38
C THR A 413 -10.08 -27.88 -0.64
N ILE A 414 -10.88 -27.19 0.18
CA ILE A 414 -11.99 -27.76 0.97
C ILE A 414 -13.31 -27.59 0.21
N ASN A 415 -14.08 -28.68 0.07
CA ASN A 415 -15.39 -28.72 -0.59
C ASN A 415 -15.42 -28.08 -1.99
N ASN A 416 -14.29 -28.12 -2.71
CA ASN A 416 -14.04 -27.51 -4.03
C ASN A 416 -14.02 -25.98 -4.12
N ASP A 417 -14.20 -25.27 -3.00
CA ASP A 417 -14.34 -23.80 -3.04
C ASP A 417 -13.27 -23.07 -2.22
N GLN A 418 -13.00 -23.52 -0.99
CA GLN A 418 -12.08 -22.81 -0.10
C GLN A 418 -10.64 -23.29 -0.30
N LYS A 419 -9.75 -22.37 -0.65
CA LYS A 419 -8.31 -22.64 -0.82
C LYS A 419 -7.49 -22.10 0.33
N ILE A 420 -6.62 -22.93 0.89
CA ILE A 420 -5.64 -22.57 1.91
C ILE A 420 -4.27 -23.00 1.40
N VAL A 421 -3.26 -22.13 1.48
CA VAL A 421 -1.92 -22.37 0.93
C VAL A 421 -0.85 -22.22 1.99
N GLN A 422 0.19 -23.05 1.94
CA GLN A 422 1.34 -23.02 2.84
C GLN A 422 2.64 -23.26 2.06
N LYS A 423 3.70 -22.51 2.36
CA LYS A 423 5.02 -22.68 1.76
C LYS A 423 5.76 -23.88 2.37
N LEU A 424 6.43 -24.68 1.55
CA LEU A 424 7.32 -25.77 1.95
C LEU A 424 8.76 -25.50 1.49
N ILE A 425 9.75 -25.92 2.28
CA ILE A 425 11.17 -25.82 1.94
C ILE A 425 11.80 -27.22 2.00
N VAL A 426 12.19 -27.75 0.84
CA VAL A 426 12.88 -29.05 0.70
C VAL A 426 14.39 -28.83 0.65
N LYS A 427 15.14 -29.54 1.50
CA LYS A 427 16.58 -29.36 1.72
C LYS A 427 17.52 -30.21 0.87
#